data_AF-A0A1M7XXP6-F1
#
_entry.id   AF-A0A1M7XXP6-F1
#
_cell.length_a   1.000
_cell.length_b   1.000
_cell.length_c   1.000
_cell.angle_alpha   90.00
_cell.angle_beta   90.00
_cell.angle_gamma   90.00
#
_symmetry.space_group_name_H-M   'P 1'
#
loop_
_entity.id
_entity.type
_entity.pdbx_description
1 polymer ?
#
loop_
_entity_poly.entity_id
_entity_poly.type
_entity_poly.pdbx_seq_one_letter_code
_entity_poly.pdbx_strand_id
1 'polypeptide(L)' 'MKKLILFIMISLFGSIGWWLGAFVGIMTAYFVSVAGSLVGVYVGVKINQAYLD' A
#
# COMPACT_ATOMS: atom_id res chain seq x y z
N MET A 1 1.98 -16.46 9.42
CA MET A 1 0.85 -15.68 8.85
C MET A 1 1.17 -14.19 8.61
N LYS A 2 2.18 -13.62 9.29
CA LYS A 2 2.59 -12.19 9.18
C LYS A 2 2.92 -11.70 7.75
N LYS A 3 3.51 -12.56 6.89
CA LYS A 3 3.91 -12.20 5.51
C LYS A 3 2.75 -12.07 4.53
N LEU A 4 1.66 -12.83 4.72
CA LEU A 4 0.48 -12.78 3.84
C LEU A 4 -0.30 -11.47 4.01
N ILE A 5 -0.44 -11.00 5.26
CA ILE A 5 -1.12 -9.73 5.57
C ILE A 5 -0.38 -8.56 4.93
N LEU A 6 0.96 -8.57 4.99
CA LEU A 6 1.80 -7.57 4.34
C LEU A 6 1.62 -7.56 2.81
N PHE A 7 1.53 -8.75 2.19
CA PHE A 7 1.31 -8.89 0.75
C PHE A 7 -0.06 -8.36 0.30
N ILE A 8 -1.10 -8.60 1.12
CA ILE A 8 -2.46 -8.11 0.90
C ILE A 8 -2.51 -6.58 1.04
N MET A 9 -1.89 -6.02 2.08
CA MET A 9 -1.86 -4.58 2.31
C MET A 9 -1.09 -3.82 1.21
N ILE A 10 0.05 -4.36 0.76
CA ILE A 10 0.81 -3.79 -0.37
C ILE A 10 -0.01 -3.83 -1.65
N SER A 11 -0.69 -4.95 -1.94
CA SER A 11 -1.51 -5.06 -3.15
C SER A 11 -2.69 -4.08 -3.12
N LEU A 12 -3.41 -4.00 -1.99
CA LEU A 12 -4.54 -3.08 -1.84
C LEU A 12 -4.11 -1.61 -1.97
N PHE A 13 -3.08 -1.19 -1.24
CA PHE A 13 -2.61 0.20 -1.30
C PHE A 13 -1.95 0.52 -2.65
N GLY A 14 -1.29 -0.44 -3.28
CA GLY A 14 -0.73 -0.28 -4.63
C GLY A 14 -1.83 -0.07 -5.68
N SER A 15 -2.90 -0.87 -5.64
CA SER A 15 -4.06 -0.73 -6.53
C SER A 15 -4.82 0.58 -6.30
N ILE A 16 -5.05 0.96 -5.04
CA ILE A 16 -5.71 2.23 -4.69
C ILE A 16 -4.86 3.41 -5.15
N GLY A 17 -3.54 3.34 -4.96
CA GLY A 17 -2.63 4.38 -5.42
C GLY A 17 -2.59 4.52 -6.94
N TRP A 18 -2.67 3.40 -7.66
CA TRP A 18 -2.74 3.42 -9.12
C TRP A 18 -4.04 4.02 -9.62
N TRP A 19 -5.17 3.64 -9.00
CA TRP A 19 -6.49 4.14 -9.37
C TRP A 19 -6.63 5.64 -9.13
N LEU A 20 -6.14 6.13 -7.98
CA LEU A 20 -6.14 7.56 -7.66
C LEU A 20 -5.22 8.39 -8.55
N GLY A 21 -4.03 7.89 -8.88
CA GLY A 21 -3.11 8.65 -9.72
C GLY A 21 -3.39 8.53 -11.23
N ALA A 22 -4.08 7.47 -11.68
CA ALA A 22 -4.51 7.34 -13.08
C ALA A 22 -5.47 8.48 -13.51
N PHE A 23 -6.20 9.08 -12.57
CA PHE A 23 -7.06 10.24 -12.84
C PHE A 23 -6.29 11.54 -13.12
N VAL A 24 -5.02 11.64 -12.72
CA VAL A 24 -4.21 12.87 -12.81
C VAL A 24 -3.12 12.76 -13.88
N GLY A 25 -2.71 11.54 -14.25
CA GLY A 25 -1.72 11.26 -15.31
C GLY A 25 -0.82 10.07 -14.99
N ILE A 26 -0.17 9.49 -16.00
CA ILE A 26 0.66 8.28 -15.83
C ILE A 26 1.83 8.51 -14.85
N MET A 27 2.44 9.70 -14.86
CA MET A 27 3.52 10.05 -13.92
C MET A 27 3.04 10.19 -12.47
N THR A 28 1.85 10.76 -12.25
CA THR A 28 1.27 10.89 -10.91
C THR A 28 0.75 9.55 -10.41
N ALA A 29 0.21 8.69 -11.27
CA ALA A 29 -0.06 7.28 -10.96
C ALA A 29 1.16 6.56 -10.40
N TYR A 30 2.33 6.75 -11.02
CA TYR A 30 3.56 6.12 -10.54
C TYR A 30 3.97 6.62 -9.15
N PHE A 31 4.02 7.94 -8.94
CA PHE A 31 4.37 8.51 -7.64
C PHE A 31 3.36 8.17 -6.54
N VAL A 32 2.06 8.18 -6.86
CA VAL A 32 1.00 7.83 -5.90
C VAL A 32 1.00 6.33 -5.59
N SER A 33 1.31 5.44 -6.55
CA SER A 33 1.52 4.01 -6.25
C SER A 33 2.75 3.75 -5.40
N VAL A 34 3.86 4.45 -5.62
CA VAL A 34 5.05 4.32 -4.77
C VAL A 34 4.77 4.83 -3.35
N ALA A 35 4.16 6.01 -3.23
CA ALA A 35 3.76 6.58 -1.94
C ALA A 35 2.72 5.69 -1.24
N GLY A 36 1.71 5.21 -1.97
CA GLY A 36 0.71 4.28 -1.47
C GLY A 36 1.32 2.97 -0.98
N SER A 37 2.30 2.42 -1.70
CA SER A 37 3.01 1.20 -1.28
C SER A 37 3.79 1.41 0.02
N LEU A 38 4.46 2.56 0.18
CA LEU A 38 5.15 2.91 1.44
C LEU A 38 4.16 3.05 2.61
N VAL A 39 3.00 3.67 2.36
CA VAL A 39 1.92 3.78 3.37
C VAL A 39 1.36 2.39 3.70
N GLY A 40 1.17 1.52 2.71
CA GLY A 40 0.71 0.14 2.89
C GLY A 40 1.68 -0.70 3.72
N VAL A 41 3.00 -0.52 3.54
CA VAL A 41 4.02 -1.14 4.39
C VAL A 41 3.95 -0.60 5.81
N TYR A 42 3.86 0.73 5.99
CA TYR A 42 3.79 1.34 7.31
C TYR A 42 2.55 0.89 8.11
N VAL A 43 1.38 0.90 7.46
CA VAL A 43 0.12 0.43 8.04
C VAL A 43 0.17 -1.07 8.30
N GLY A 44 0.71 -1.86 7.37
CA GLY A 44 0.87 -3.31 7.53
C GLY A 44 1.78 -3.68 8.70
N VAL A 45 2.89 -2.97 8.90
CA VAL A 45 3.77 -3.14 10.06
C VAL A 45 3.07 -2.74 11.36
N LYS A 46 2.35 -1.62 11.36
CA LYS A 46 1.63 -1.13 12.54
C LYS A 46 0.52 -2.09 12.98
N ILE A 47 -0.27 -2.61 12.03
CA ILE A 47 -1.31 -3.60 12.30
C ILE A 47 -0.68 -4.92 12.77
N ASN A 48 0.44 -5.33 12.17
CA ASN A 48 1.14 -6.54 12.58
C ASN A 48 1.74 -6.43 14.00
N GLN A 49 2.15 -5.25 14.45
CA GLN A 49 2.57 -5.03 15.83
C GLN A 49 1.38 -4.92 16.80
N ALA A 50 0.26 -4.34 16.36
CA ALA A 50 -0.90 -4.14 17.23
C ALA A 50 -1.76 -5.39 17.45
N TYR A 51 -1.75 -6.37 16.53
CA TYR A 51 -2.65 -7.54 16.56
C TYR A 51 -1.95 -8.91 16.65
N LEU A 52 -0.63 -8.98 16.45
CA LEU A 52 0.11 -10.25 16.36
C LEU A 52 1.32 -10.31 17.30
N ASP A 53 1.31 -9.53 18.38
CA ASP A 53 2.16 -9.76 19.56
C ASP A 53 1.55 -10.84 20.47
#